data_AF-A0A535A5D1-F1
#
_entry.id   AF-A0A535A5D1-F1
#
_cell.length_a   1.000
_cell.length_b   1.000
_cell.length_c   1.000
_cell.angle_alpha   90.00
_cell.angle_beta   90.00
_cell.angle_gamma   90.00
#
_symmetry.space_group_name_H-M   'P 1'
#
loop_
_entity.id
_entity.type
_entity.pdbx_description
1 polymer ?
#
loop_
_entity_poly.entity_id
_entity_poly.type
_entity_poly.pdbx_seq_one_letter_code
_entity_poly.pdbx_strand_id
1 'polypeptide(L)'
;MSALLAPDAALPKRDWLLDTKAVARWLAGTLGADGPLPVGPCELLRIHYRFGRRLRVLFRLRTGRGWVWVTGRAFPERQAEAAFHGAAAAATAACGRLRRVVHATDAAAVFWTFPNDRKLVSLKTLLREALAIARELGGPRGHARILAYKPETSLVLVLHELSGRATAYAKVYQEGLGEWARRIHGSLARQLGPDDPHLALAAPAQRAGSGQIVVLEAVDGRRIIDLADGEAVTGTARLGTALATFHTLAPPPEVPRFTRHEPPRLADAARLLARACPRVGRQAEALATELLRRFEPSAEPPVCLHGDVHAKNGILAGNRAALVDLDKLCLGEPAADLGSYLSLLRYEHLVGGLGAATERARATAFLTGYARRQPLPTPRALHWHTAAALLAEQATRAVRQIRPAALARLDLLLGDASRLLADNVRA
;
A
#
# COMPACT_ATOMS: atom_id res chain seq x y z
N MET A 1 1.18 23.34 -2.46
CA MET A 1 2.22 22.30 -2.27
C MET A 1 3.59 22.88 -1.96
N SER A 2 4.05 23.89 -2.72
CA SER A 2 5.36 24.55 -2.55
C SER A 2 5.69 24.98 -1.10
N ALA A 3 4.71 25.34 -0.27
CA ALA A 3 4.95 25.72 1.12
C ALA A 3 5.15 24.53 2.10
N LEU A 4 4.76 23.31 1.73
CA LEU A 4 4.77 22.13 2.62
C LEU A 4 5.91 21.16 2.35
N LEU A 5 6.48 21.17 1.15
CA LEU A 5 7.62 20.36 0.75
C LEU A 5 8.72 21.25 0.21
N ALA A 6 9.96 21.00 0.63
CA ALA A 6 11.13 21.65 0.04
C ALA A 6 11.18 21.41 -1.48
N PRO A 7 11.77 22.34 -2.26
CA PRO A 7 12.12 22.08 -3.66
C PRO A 7 12.98 20.82 -3.78
N ASP A 8 12.80 20.07 -4.86
CA ASP A 8 13.58 18.87 -5.14
C ASP A 8 14.51 19.16 -6.32
N ALA A 9 15.78 19.45 -6.04
CA ALA A 9 16.76 19.79 -7.08
C ALA A 9 16.99 18.64 -8.08
N ALA A 10 16.80 17.38 -7.66
CA ALA A 10 16.92 16.24 -8.56
C ALA A 10 15.68 16.07 -9.45
N LEU A 11 14.55 16.68 -9.08
CA LEU A 11 13.27 16.60 -9.79
C LEU A 11 12.62 18.00 -9.86
N PRO A 12 13.23 18.96 -10.58
CA PRO A 12 12.81 20.37 -10.55
C PRO A 12 11.36 20.58 -11.05
N LYS A 13 10.85 19.64 -11.86
CA LYS A 13 9.49 19.67 -12.43
C LYS A 13 8.50 18.77 -11.68
N ARG A 14 8.82 18.38 -10.43
CA ARG A 14 7.95 17.59 -9.54
C ARG A 14 6.55 18.17 -9.46
N ASP A 15 6.43 19.46 -9.19
CA ASP A 15 5.14 20.11 -8.95
C ASP A 15 4.31 20.21 -10.23
N TRP A 16 4.95 20.38 -11.40
CA TRP A 16 4.27 20.29 -12.70
C TRP A 16 3.67 18.89 -12.92
N LEU A 17 4.41 17.82 -12.60
CA LEU A 17 3.91 16.45 -12.73
C LEU A 17 2.78 16.13 -11.73
N LEU A 18 2.51 16.98 -10.75
CA LEU A 18 1.42 16.83 -9.78
C LEU A 18 0.24 17.75 -10.11
N ASP A 19 0.40 18.70 -11.03
CA ASP A 19 -0.65 19.56 -11.54
C ASP A 19 -1.44 18.82 -12.63
N THR A 20 -2.62 18.34 -12.26
CA THR A 20 -3.49 17.60 -13.18
C THR A 20 -3.94 18.42 -14.38
N LYS A 21 -4.08 19.75 -14.25
CA LYS A 21 -4.48 20.63 -15.36
C LYS A 21 -3.32 20.81 -16.34
N ALA A 22 -2.12 21.06 -15.83
CA ALA A 22 -0.93 21.20 -16.65
C ALA A 22 -0.61 19.91 -17.42
N VAL A 23 -0.63 18.77 -16.73
CA VAL A 23 -0.41 17.45 -17.34
C VAL A 23 -1.51 17.10 -18.34
N ALA A 24 -2.78 17.37 -18.05
CA ALA A 24 -3.88 17.11 -18.98
C ALA A 24 -3.73 17.89 -20.29
N ARG A 25 -3.39 19.18 -20.19
CA ARG A 25 -3.17 20.05 -21.35
C ARG A 25 -2.02 19.54 -22.21
N TRP A 26 -0.92 19.14 -21.58
CA TRP A 26 0.22 18.56 -22.28
C TRP A 26 -0.14 17.22 -22.96
N LEU A 27 -0.82 16.32 -22.25
CA LEU A 27 -1.27 15.04 -22.80
C LEU A 27 -2.25 15.24 -23.98
N ALA A 28 -3.09 16.27 -23.97
CA ALA A 28 -4.00 16.55 -25.08
C ALA A 28 -3.27 16.78 -26.41
N GLY A 29 -2.11 17.43 -26.38
CA GLY A 29 -1.29 17.69 -27.57
C GLY A 29 -0.40 16.52 -28.01
N THR A 30 -0.02 15.63 -27.08
CA THR A 30 1.04 14.63 -27.33
C THR A 30 0.57 13.18 -27.30
N LEU A 31 -0.50 12.85 -26.58
CA LEU A 31 -0.89 11.47 -26.33
C LEU A 31 -1.51 10.78 -27.57
N GLY A 32 -2.01 11.54 -28.54
CA GLY A 32 -2.68 10.99 -29.71
C GLY A 32 -1.67 10.46 -30.73
N ALA A 33 -1.98 9.30 -31.29
CA ALA A 33 -1.17 8.71 -32.35
C ALA A 33 -1.25 9.55 -33.64
N ASP A 34 -2.43 10.11 -33.93
CA ASP A 34 -2.75 10.79 -35.18
C ASP A 34 -2.85 12.32 -35.04
N GLY A 35 -2.31 12.88 -33.96
CA GLY A 35 -2.38 14.30 -33.62
C GLY A 35 -3.06 14.56 -32.28
N PRO A 36 -3.35 15.84 -31.96
CA PRO A 36 -4.00 16.22 -30.71
C PRO A 36 -5.35 15.51 -30.53
N LEU A 37 -5.70 15.15 -29.29
CA LEU A 37 -6.99 14.56 -28.97
C LEU A 37 -7.73 15.36 -27.88
N PRO A 38 -9.08 15.38 -27.93
CA PRO A 38 -9.86 15.98 -26.86
C PRO A 38 -9.65 15.20 -25.56
N VAL A 39 -9.13 15.91 -24.56
CA VAL A 39 -8.92 15.39 -23.22
C VAL A 39 -9.88 16.11 -22.27
N GLY A 40 -10.70 15.31 -21.59
CA GLY A 40 -11.61 15.77 -20.54
C GLY A 40 -10.91 15.79 -19.17
N PRO A 41 -11.64 15.49 -18.08
CA PRO A 41 -11.07 15.48 -16.74
C PRO A 41 -9.84 14.57 -16.59
N CYS A 42 -8.88 15.05 -15.80
CA CYS A 42 -7.67 14.32 -15.41
C CYS A 42 -7.60 14.22 -13.89
N GLU A 43 -7.60 12.99 -13.38
CA GLU A 43 -7.55 12.68 -11.95
C GLU A 43 -6.18 12.10 -11.60
N LEU A 44 -5.57 12.61 -10.53
CA LEU A 44 -4.36 12.02 -9.96
C LEU A 44 -4.76 10.94 -8.93
N LEU A 45 -4.64 9.67 -9.32
CA LEU A 45 -5.09 8.54 -8.51
C LEU A 45 -4.05 8.06 -7.49
N ARG A 46 -2.76 8.12 -7.83
CA ARG A 46 -1.67 7.65 -6.95
C ARG A 46 -0.42 8.49 -7.14
N ILE A 47 0.30 8.67 -6.03
CA ILE A 47 1.63 9.29 -5.97
C ILE A 47 2.57 8.32 -5.25
N HIS A 48 3.74 8.07 -5.85
CA HIS A 48 4.87 7.38 -5.23
C HIS A 48 6.14 8.20 -5.42
N TYR A 49 6.43 9.00 -4.42
CA TYR A 49 7.52 9.94 -4.36
C TYR A 49 8.64 9.43 -3.45
N ARG A 50 9.88 9.56 -3.91
CA ARG A 50 11.10 9.44 -3.10
C ARG A 50 11.91 10.71 -3.34
N PHE A 51 11.94 11.57 -2.33
CA PHE A 51 12.65 12.85 -2.36
C PHE A 51 14.09 12.67 -2.86
N GLY A 52 14.51 13.51 -3.81
CA GLY A 52 15.85 13.49 -4.41
C GLY A 52 16.12 12.30 -5.33
N ARG A 53 15.13 11.46 -5.65
CA ARG A 53 15.36 10.21 -6.41
C ARG A 53 14.37 9.96 -7.53
N ARG A 54 13.07 9.93 -7.24
CA ARG A 54 12.04 9.64 -8.25
C ARG A 54 10.66 10.12 -7.82
N LEU A 55 9.84 10.51 -8.80
CA LEU A 55 8.40 10.69 -8.64
C LEU A 55 7.69 9.80 -9.66
N ARG A 56 6.75 8.98 -9.21
CA ARG A 56 5.83 8.24 -10.07
C ARG A 56 4.40 8.59 -9.70
N VAL A 57 3.58 8.80 -10.71
CA VAL A 57 2.17 9.19 -10.59
C VAL A 57 1.31 8.30 -11.47
N LEU A 58 0.07 8.07 -11.05
CA LEU A 58 -0.95 7.41 -11.87
C LEU A 58 -2.07 8.40 -12.10
N PHE A 59 -2.33 8.71 -13.36
CA PHE A 59 -3.47 9.52 -13.77
C PHE A 59 -4.60 8.65 -14.32
N ARG A 60 -5.82 9.16 -14.20
CA ARG A 60 -6.99 8.72 -14.97
C ARG A 60 -7.44 9.86 -15.85
N LEU A 61 -7.45 9.65 -17.16
CA LEU A 61 -7.72 10.66 -18.16
C LEU A 61 -8.99 10.31 -18.93
N ARG A 62 -9.96 11.21 -19.02
CA ARG A 62 -11.12 11.02 -19.91
C ARG A 62 -10.71 11.40 -21.33
N THR A 63 -10.82 10.45 -22.24
CA THR A 63 -10.68 10.67 -23.69
C THR A 63 -12.04 10.49 -24.35
N GLY A 64 -12.16 10.84 -25.64
CA GLY A 64 -13.38 10.58 -26.42
C GLY A 64 -13.85 9.11 -26.39
N ARG A 65 -12.95 8.16 -26.15
CA ARG A 65 -13.25 6.71 -26.12
C ARG A 65 -13.54 6.12 -24.75
N GLY A 66 -13.27 6.87 -23.67
CA GLY A 66 -13.40 6.35 -22.32
C GLY A 66 -12.36 6.91 -21.36
N TRP A 67 -12.36 6.37 -20.15
CA TRP A 67 -11.30 6.60 -19.18
C TRP A 67 -10.09 5.74 -19.49
N VAL A 68 -8.90 6.35 -19.45
CA VAL A 68 -7.63 5.67 -19.69
C VAL A 68 -6.70 5.96 -18.52
N TRP A 69 -5.92 4.97 -18.11
CA TRP A 69 -4.85 5.18 -17.12
C TRP A 69 -3.54 5.50 -17.80
N VAL A 70 -2.86 6.53 -17.27
CA VAL A 70 -1.55 6.96 -17.75
C VAL A 70 -0.62 7.04 -16.54
N THR A 71 0.44 6.25 -16.55
CA THR A 71 1.48 6.32 -15.52
C THR A 71 2.51 7.35 -15.95
N GLY A 72 2.74 8.39 -15.14
CA GLY A 72 3.84 9.33 -15.34
C GLY A 72 5.00 9.03 -14.40
N ARG A 73 6.24 9.21 -14.87
CA ARG A 73 7.43 9.10 -14.02
C ARG A 73 8.45 10.18 -14.37
N ALA A 74 8.82 10.98 -13.37
CA ALA A 74 9.95 11.89 -13.47
C ALA A 74 11.26 11.15 -13.15
N PHE A 75 12.30 11.51 -13.88
CA PHE A 75 13.65 11.02 -13.71
C PHE A 75 14.58 12.20 -13.40
N PRO A 76 15.71 11.97 -12.71
CA PRO A 76 16.80 12.92 -12.71
C PRO A 76 17.21 13.26 -14.15
N GLU A 77 17.59 14.52 -14.36
CA GLU A 77 18.03 15.03 -15.67
C GLU A 77 19.11 14.11 -16.26
N ARG A 78 19.09 13.93 -17.60
CA ARG A 78 19.89 12.95 -18.40
C ARG A 78 19.43 11.49 -18.38
N GLN A 79 18.55 11.07 -17.46
CA GLN A 79 18.06 9.67 -17.45
C GLN A 79 16.73 9.48 -18.22
N ALA A 80 15.97 10.56 -18.42
CA ALA A 80 14.63 10.49 -19.01
C ALA A 80 14.64 10.02 -20.47
N GLU A 81 15.61 10.48 -21.27
CA GLU A 81 15.72 10.13 -22.69
C GLU A 81 16.04 8.65 -22.90
N ALA A 82 17.09 8.14 -22.25
CA ALA A 82 17.40 6.71 -22.27
C ALA A 82 16.23 5.86 -21.75
N ALA A 83 15.54 6.32 -20.70
CA ALA A 83 14.34 5.65 -20.19
C ALA A 83 13.18 5.66 -21.19
N PHE A 84 13.01 6.73 -21.97
CA PHE A 84 12.01 6.82 -23.03
C PHE A 84 12.31 5.84 -24.16
N HIS A 85 13.55 5.78 -24.65
CA HIS A 85 13.93 4.84 -25.73
C HIS A 85 13.71 3.39 -25.32
N GLY A 86 14.15 3.00 -24.12
CA GLY A 86 13.91 1.66 -23.59
C GLY A 86 12.41 1.36 -23.41
N ALA A 87 11.64 2.34 -22.95
CA ALA A 87 10.19 2.21 -22.80
C ALA A 87 9.46 2.05 -24.14
N ALA A 88 9.84 2.84 -25.15
CA ALA A 88 9.25 2.77 -26.49
C ALA A 88 9.51 1.41 -27.15
N ALA A 89 10.72 0.86 -26.98
CA ALA A 89 11.06 -0.48 -27.47
C ALA A 89 10.28 -1.60 -26.75
N ALA A 90 10.09 -1.49 -25.43
CA ALA A 90 9.41 -2.52 -24.64
C ALA A 90 7.87 -2.47 -24.73
N ALA A 91 7.29 -1.32 -25.08
CA ALA A 91 5.84 -1.12 -25.08
C ALA A 91 5.17 -1.78 -26.31
N THR A 92 4.71 -3.01 -26.16
CA THR A 92 4.10 -3.81 -27.24
C THR A 92 2.57 -3.76 -27.26
N ALA A 93 1.93 -3.25 -26.21
CA ALA A 93 0.47 -3.28 -26.10
C ALA A 93 -0.18 -2.13 -26.87
N ALA A 94 -1.08 -2.46 -27.80
CA ALA A 94 -1.86 -1.49 -28.55
C ALA A 94 -2.80 -0.71 -27.60
N CYS A 95 -2.86 0.61 -27.79
CA CYS A 95 -3.69 1.53 -27.00
C CYS A 95 -4.73 2.25 -27.88
N GLY A 96 -5.19 1.60 -28.95
CA GLY A 96 -6.03 2.24 -29.97
C GLY A 96 -5.29 3.40 -30.64
N ARG A 97 -5.93 4.57 -30.70
CA ARG A 97 -5.38 5.81 -31.27
C ARG A 97 -4.51 6.61 -30.29
N LEU A 98 -4.08 5.99 -29.19
CA LEU A 98 -3.19 6.60 -28.20
C LEU A 98 -1.79 6.05 -28.37
N ARG A 99 -0.79 6.91 -28.21
CA ARG A 99 0.62 6.52 -28.10
C ARG A 99 0.82 5.67 -26.85
N ARG A 100 1.67 4.65 -26.98
CA ARG A 100 1.97 3.71 -25.88
C ARG A 100 2.86 4.36 -24.82
N VAL A 101 3.82 5.16 -25.28
CA VAL A 101 4.77 5.90 -24.46
C VAL A 101 4.95 7.29 -25.04
N VAL A 102 5.02 8.31 -24.20
CA VAL A 102 5.33 9.69 -24.59
C VAL A 102 6.36 10.31 -23.65
N HIS A 103 7.17 11.21 -24.18
CA HIS A 103 8.28 11.87 -23.47
C HIS A 103 7.99 13.37 -23.30
N ALA A 104 7.93 13.83 -22.05
CA ALA A 104 7.93 15.24 -21.71
C ALA A 104 9.39 15.66 -21.43
N THR A 105 10.10 16.07 -22.48
CA THR A 105 11.52 16.49 -22.42
C THR A 105 11.74 17.56 -21.36
N ASP A 106 10.92 18.61 -21.39
CA ASP A 106 11.04 19.77 -20.49
C ASP A 106 10.74 19.44 -19.02
N ALA A 107 10.08 18.30 -18.79
CA ALA A 107 9.75 17.79 -17.46
C ALA A 107 10.66 16.64 -17.02
N ALA A 108 11.60 16.20 -17.87
CA ALA A 108 12.40 14.99 -17.69
C ALA A 108 11.52 13.79 -17.27
N ALA A 109 10.35 13.64 -17.91
CA ALA A 109 9.33 12.68 -17.53
C ALA A 109 8.86 11.81 -18.69
N VAL A 110 8.65 10.53 -18.41
CA VAL A 110 8.12 9.55 -19.36
C VAL A 110 6.74 9.11 -18.89
N PHE A 111 5.82 8.93 -19.83
CA PHE A 111 4.47 8.48 -19.55
C PHE A 111 4.16 7.19 -20.32
N TRP A 112 3.47 6.26 -19.66
CA TRP A 112 3.02 5.00 -20.24
C TRP A 112 1.49 4.94 -20.23
N THR A 113 0.90 4.64 -21.38
CA THR A 113 -0.53 4.36 -21.52
C THR A 113 -0.78 2.91 -21.16
N PHE A 114 -1.65 2.68 -20.17
CA PHE A 114 -2.06 1.34 -19.76
C PHE A 114 -2.60 0.53 -20.98
N PRO A 115 -2.26 -0.76 -21.12
CA PRO A 115 -1.59 -1.62 -20.13
C PRO A 115 -0.05 -1.66 -20.25
N ASN A 116 0.58 -0.74 -20.98
CA ASN A 116 2.04 -0.68 -20.97
C ASN A 116 2.54 -0.21 -19.59
N ASP A 117 3.50 -0.92 -19.03
CA ASP A 117 4.10 -0.64 -17.72
C ASP A 117 5.59 -0.95 -17.77
N ARG A 118 6.41 -0.12 -17.11
CA ARG A 118 7.87 -0.23 -17.15
C ARG A 118 8.41 -1.51 -16.49
N LYS A 119 7.75 -2.03 -15.45
CA LYS A 119 8.20 -3.25 -14.75
C LYS A 119 7.23 -4.42 -14.88
N LEU A 120 5.95 -4.16 -15.13
CA LEU A 120 4.96 -5.20 -15.44
C LEU A 120 4.87 -5.37 -16.95
N VAL A 121 6.00 -5.73 -17.60
CA VAL A 121 6.13 -5.73 -19.06
C VAL A 121 5.14 -6.68 -19.77
N SER A 122 4.75 -7.77 -19.10
CA SER A 122 3.83 -8.79 -19.63
C SER A 122 2.35 -8.49 -19.36
N LEU A 123 1.99 -7.30 -18.89
CA LEU A 123 0.63 -7.01 -18.38
C LEU A 123 -0.48 -7.28 -19.40
N LYS A 124 -0.26 -7.01 -20.70
CA LYS A 124 -1.23 -7.35 -21.76
C LYS A 124 -1.51 -8.86 -21.82
N THR A 125 -0.50 -9.70 -21.66
CA THR A 125 -0.66 -11.15 -21.68
C THR A 125 -1.30 -11.63 -20.39
N LEU A 126 -0.88 -11.10 -19.24
CA LEU A 126 -1.43 -11.45 -17.93
C LEU A 126 -2.90 -11.02 -17.76
N LEU A 127 -3.34 -9.93 -18.39
CA LEU A 127 -4.76 -9.55 -18.46
C LEU A 127 -5.60 -10.56 -19.25
N ARG A 128 -5.06 -11.10 -20.35
CA ARG A 128 -5.73 -12.16 -21.14
C ARG A 128 -5.79 -13.46 -20.37
N GLU A 129 -4.70 -13.80 -19.69
CA GLU A 129 -4.64 -14.97 -18.81
C GLU A 129 -5.66 -14.87 -17.67
N ALA A 130 -5.73 -13.73 -16.97
CA ALA A 130 -6.72 -13.53 -15.91
C ALA A 130 -8.17 -13.62 -16.40
N LEU A 131 -8.46 -13.16 -17.64
CA LEU A 131 -9.77 -13.33 -18.25
C LEU A 131 -10.06 -14.80 -18.59
N ALA A 132 -9.07 -15.57 -19.05
CA ALA A 132 -9.22 -17.00 -19.28
C ALA A 132 -9.53 -17.72 -17.95
N ILE A 133 -8.79 -17.41 -16.88
CA ILE A 133 -9.04 -17.94 -15.53
C ILE A 133 -10.46 -17.55 -15.05
N ALA A 134 -10.89 -16.30 -15.28
CA ALA A 134 -12.24 -15.87 -14.91
C ALA A 134 -13.33 -16.69 -15.62
N ARG A 135 -13.11 -17.04 -16.90
CA ARG A 135 -14.06 -17.87 -17.68
C ARG A 135 -14.04 -19.34 -17.26
N GLU A 136 -12.88 -19.86 -16.88
CA GLU A 136 -12.76 -21.20 -16.31
C GLU A 136 -13.52 -21.30 -14.97
N LEU A 137 -13.35 -20.33 -14.08
CA LEU A 137 -13.98 -20.33 -12.75
C LEU A 137 -15.46 -19.92 -12.76
N GLY A 138 -15.84 -18.98 -13.63
CA GLY A 138 -17.17 -18.35 -13.65
C GLY A 138 -18.04 -18.73 -14.86
N GLY A 139 -17.60 -19.70 -15.66
CA GLY A 139 -18.25 -20.13 -16.91
C GLY A 139 -18.00 -19.19 -18.10
N PRO A 140 -18.62 -19.43 -19.28
CA PRO A 140 -18.33 -18.70 -20.52
C PRO A 140 -18.47 -17.17 -20.46
N ARG A 141 -19.27 -16.67 -19.51
CA ARG A 141 -19.49 -15.23 -19.26
C ARG A 141 -18.71 -14.68 -18.06
N GLY A 142 -17.82 -15.47 -17.48
CA GLY A 142 -16.88 -15.01 -16.47
C GLY A 142 -16.02 -13.86 -16.97
N HIS A 143 -15.79 -12.87 -16.12
CA HIS A 143 -15.07 -11.66 -16.50
C HIS A 143 -14.16 -11.17 -15.37
N ALA A 144 -13.14 -10.41 -15.75
CA ALA A 144 -12.19 -9.82 -14.82
C ALA A 144 -12.37 -8.29 -14.78
N ARG A 145 -12.43 -7.71 -13.58
CA ARG A 145 -12.48 -6.27 -13.36
C ARG A 145 -11.28 -5.81 -12.56
N ILE A 146 -10.65 -4.72 -12.98
CA ILE A 146 -9.52 -4.16 -12.25
C ILE A 146 -10.01 -3.54 -10.95
N LEU A 147 -9.50 -4.03 -9.83
CA LEU A 147 -9.74 -3.49 -8.48
C LEU A 147 -8.73 -2.40 -8.14
N ALA A 148 -7.45 -2.67 -8.41
CA ALA A 148 -6.38 -1.74 -8.07
C ALA A 148 -5.18 -1.93 -8.99
N TYR A 149 -4.65 -0.82 -9.49
CA TYR A 149 -3.38 -0.80 -10.22
C TYR A 149 -2.37 0.04 -9.44
N LYS A 150 -1.22 -0.57 -9.10
CA LYS A 150 -0.05 0.07 -8.49
C LYS A 150 1.08 -0.01 -9.53
N PRO A 151 1.32 1.06 -10.32
CA PRO A 151 2.28 1.02 -11.42
C PRO A 151 3.66 0.50 -11.00
N GLU A 152 4.25 -0.31 -11.87
CA GLU A 152 5.50 -1.02 -11.65
C GLU A 152 5.54 -1.92 -10.39
N THR A 153 4.40 -2.25 -9.77
CA THR A 153 4.37 -3.01 -8.51
C THR A 153 3.41 -4.17 -8.61
N SER A 154 2.13 -3.90 -8.84
CA SER A 154 1.11 -4.93 -8.95
C SER A 154 -0.16 -4.44 -9.62
N LEU A 155 -0.95 -5.40 -10.12
CA LEU A 155 -2.33 -5.20 -10.58
C LEU A 155 -3.22 -6.23 -9.85
N VAL A 156 -4.31 -5.77 -9.25
CA VAL A 156 -5.31 -6.63 -8.61
C VAL A 156 -6.59 -6.60 -9.43
N LEU A 157 -7.10 -7.78 -9.75
CA LEU A 157 -8.30 -8.04 -10.50
C LEU A 157 -9.29 -8.80 -9.60
N VAL A 158 -10.57 -8.48 -9.70
CA VAL A 158 -11.65 -9.33 -9.20
C VAL A 158 -12.12 -10.18 -10.37
N LEU A 159 -12.20 -11.49 -10.17
CA LEU A 159 -12.75 -12.45 -11.13
C LEU A 159 -14.19 -12.72 -10.72
N HIS A 160 -15.12 -12.51 -11.64
CA HIS A 160 -16.55 -12.62 -11.40
C HIS A 160 -17.15 -13.76 -12.24
N GLU A 161 -18.14 -14.44 -11.66
CA GLU A 161 -19.07 -15.30 -12.42
C GLU A 161 -20.20 -14.46 -13.06
N LEU A 162 -21.06 -15.12 -13.85
CA LEU A 162 -22.17 -14.46 -14.55
C LEU A 162 -23.13 -13.70 -13.61
N SER A 163 -23.37 -14.22 -12.39
CA SER A 163 -24.24 -13.58 -11.39
C SER A 163 -23.70 -12.23 -10.90
N GLY A 164 -22.43 -11.91 -11.20
CA GLY A 164 -21.71 -10.76 -10.65
C GLY A 164 -21.02 -11.05 -9.32
N ARG A 165 -21.21 -12.24 -8.72
CA ARG A 165 -20.47 -12.65 -7.52
C ARG A 165 -18.98 -12.79 -7.82
N ALA A 166 -18.14 -12.34 -6.89
CA ALA A 166 -16.70 -12.54 -6.98
C ALA A 166 -16.36 -14.00 -6.66
N THR A 167 -15.66 -14.68 -7.57
CA THR A 167 -15.20 -16.06 -7.38
C THR A 167 -13.77 -16.11 -6.86
N ALA A 168 -12.94 -15.17 -7.30
CA ALA A 168 -11.53 -15.09 -6.91
C ALA A 168 -10.96 -13.68 -7.10
N TYR A 169 -9.78 -13.46 -6.52
CA TYR A 169 -8.96 -12.29 -6.75
C TYR A 169 -7.66 -12.71 -7.43
N ALA A 170 -7.35 -12.11 -8.56
CA ALA A 170 -6.09 -12.31 -9.26
C ALA A 170 -5.16 -11.13 -8.99
N LYS A 171 -3.98 -11.41 -8.45
CA LYS A 171 -2.94 -10.40 -8.20
C LYS A 171 -1.73 -10.69 -9.06
N VAL A 172 -1.45 -9.76 -9.97
CA VAL A 172 -0.30 -9.76 -10.85
C VAL A 172 0.86 -9.05 -10.17
N TYR A 173 2.03 -9.65 -10.24
CA TYR A 173 3.29 -9.19 -9.68
C TYR A 173 4.36 -8.98 -10.77
N GLN A 174 5.49 -8.40 -10.37
CA GLN A 174 6.73 -8.57 -11.14
C GLN A 174 7.14 -10.05 -11.17
N GLU A 175 7.95 -10.40 -12.15
CA GLU A 175 8.52 -11.75 -12.29
C GLU A 175 9.21 -12.23 -11.00
N GLY A 176 9.03 -13.51 -10.66
CA GLY A 176 9.52 -14.16 -9.44
C GLY A 176 8.71 -13.90 -8.16
N LEU A 177 8.03 -12.76 -8.04
CA LEU A 177 7.31 -12.41 -6.80
C LEU A 177 5.96 -13.14 -6.64
N GLY A 178 5.31 -13.53 -7.75
CA GLY A 178 4.03 -14.24 -7.69
C GLY A 178 4.17 -15.65 -7.10
N GLU A 179 5.23 -16.37 -7.46
CA GLU A 179 5.48 -17.70 -6.89
C GLU A 179 5.75 -17.67 -5.40
N TRP A 180 6.54 -16.69 -4.94
CA TRP A 180 6.77 -16.45 -3.52
C TRP A 180 5.44 -16.18 -2.80
N ALA A 181 4.63 -15.25 -3.30
CA ALA A 181 3.34 -14.93 -2.69
C ALA A 181 2.39 -16.15 -2.63
N ARG A 182 2.33 -16.96 -3.70
CA ARG A 182 1.56 -18.21 -3.74
C ARG A 182 2.04 -19.22 -2.71
N ARG A 183 3.37 -19.42 -2.56
CA ARG A 183 3.93 -20.32 -1.54
C ARG A 183 3.57 -19.86 -0.13
N ILE A 184 3.70 -18.57 0.15
CA ILE A 184 3.34 -17.98 1.45
C ILE A 184 1.86 -18.20 1.77
N HIS A 185 0.96 -17.82 0.86
CA HIS A 185 -0.48 -18.02 1.04
C HIS A 185 -0.83 -19.49 1.26
N GLY A 186 -0.29 -20.40 0.44
CA GLY A 186 -0.55 -21.83 0.58
C GLY A 186 0.02 -22.43 1.88
N SER A 187 1.20 -21.99 2.31
CA SER A 187 1.83 -22.48 3.54
C SER A 187 1.08 -22.06 4.80
N LEU A 188 0.55 -20.83 4.83
CA LEU A 188 -0.20 -20.34 5.99
C LEU A 188 -1.63 -20.87 5.99
N ALA A 189 -2.31 -20.88 4.84
CA ALA A 189 -3.69 -21.38 4.74
C ALA A 189 -3.82 -22.85 5.16
N ARG A 190 -2.82 -23.70 4.86
CA ARG A 190 -2.82 -25.13 5.26
C ARG A 190 -2.72 -25.37 6.77
N GLN A 191 -2.28 -24.38 7.54
CA GLN A 191 -2.19 -24.49 9.00
C GLN A 191 -3.53 -24.23 9.69
N LEU A 192 -4.52 -23.73 8.95
CA LEU A 192 -5.85 -23.43 9.45
C LEU A 192 -6.85 -24.44 8.87
N GLY A 193 -7.77 -24.90 9.72
CA GLY A 193 -8.96 -25.58 9.22
C GLY A 193 -9.87 -24.60 8.45
N PRO A 194 -10.67 -25.07 7.48
CA PRO A 194 -11.61 -24.20 6.75
C PRO A 194 -12.57 -23.46 7.69
N ASP A 195 -12.87 -24.04 8.86
CA ASP A 195 -13.79 -23.54 9.88
C ASP A 195 -13.09 -22.94 11.11
N ASP A 196 -11.83 -22.51 11.00
CA ASP A 196 -11.17 -21.82 12.13
C ASP A 196 -12.06 -20.67 12.66
N PRO A 197 -12.37 -20.65 13.97
CA PRO A 197 -13.40 -19.77 14.53
C PRO A 197 -13.00 -18.29 14.58
N HIS A 198 -11.75 -17.96 14.24
CA HIS A 198 -11.17 -16.64 14.50
C HIS A 198 -10.51 -16.01 13.27
N LEU A 199 -9.84 -16.81 12.45
CA LEU A 199 -9.06 -16.35 11.32
C LEU A 199 -9.45 -17.12 10.05
N ALA A 200 -9.73 -16.37 8.98
CA ALA A 200 -9.70 -16.91 7.63
C ALA A 200 -8.51 -16.34 6.85
N LEU A 201 -7.92 -17.14 5.97
CA LEU A 201 -6.93 -16.68 5.00
C LEU A 201 -7.42 -17.00 3.60
N ALA A 202 -7.22 -16.07 2.67
CA ALA A 202 -7.50 -16.32 1.27
C ALA A 202 -6.51 -17.37 0.74
N ALA A 203 -7.01 -18.59 0.51
CA ALA A 203 -6.23 -19.70 -0.01
C ALA A 203 -5.90 -19.51 -1.49
N PRO A 204 -4.74 -19.97 -1.98
CA PRO A 204 -4.50 -20.05 -3.41
C PRO A 204 -5.52 -20.98 -4.07
N ALA A 205 -6.15 -20.52 -5.14
CA ALA A 205 -7.06 -21.36 -5.92
C ALA A 205 -6.32 -22.55 -6.53
N GLN A 206 -7.01 -23.69 -6.71
CA GLN A 206 -6.43 -24.91 -7.32
C GLN A 206 -5.81 -24.62 -8.69
N ARG A 207 -6.46 -23.75 -9.49
CA ARG A 207 -5.92 -23.27 -10.75
C ARG A 207 -4.81 -22.26 -10.49
N ALA A 208 -3.56 -22.71 -10.63
CA ALA A 208 -2.42 -21.81 -10.64
C ALA A 208 -2.43 -20.94 -11.90
N GLY A 209 -2.14 -19.65 -11.72
CA GLY A 209 -1.70 -18.79 -12.81
C GLY A 209 -0.25 -19.06 -13.20
N SER A 210 0.26 -18.32 -14.18
CA SER A 210 1.69 -18.17 -14.43
C SER A 210 2.42 -17.71 -13.16
N GLY A 211 3.75 -17.88 -13.10
CA GLY A 211 4.57 -17.48 -11.94
C GLY A 211 4.47 -15.99 -11.55
N GLN A 212 3.77 -15.17 -12.34
CA GLN A 212 3.51 -13.75 -12.08
C GLN A 212 2.09 -13.44 -11.58
N ILE A 213 1.12 -14.36 -11.70
CA ILE A 213 -0.26 -14.16 -11.26
C ILE A 213 -0.64 -15.16 -10.17
N VAL A 214 -1.04 -14.63 -9.02
CA VAL A 214 -1.58 -15.42 -7.91
C VAL A 214 -3.09 -15.25 -7.91
N VAL A 215 -3.80 -16.37 -7.98
CA VAL A 215 -5.25 -16.41 -7.86
C VAL A 215 -5.59 -16.88 -6.46
N LEU A 216 -6.30 -16.04 -5.72
CA LEU A 216 -6.75 -16.31 -4.36
C LEU A 216 -8.26 -16.46 -4.37
N GLU A 217 -8.77 -17.43 -3.63
CA GLU A 217 -10.21 -17.62 -3.44
C GLU A 217 -10.85 -16.35 -2.87
N ALA A 218 -12.06 -16.03 -3.33
CA ALA A 218 -12.81 -14.93 -2.76
C ALA A 218 -13.22 -15.26 -1.33
N VAL A 219 -13.02 -14.30 -0.42
CA VAL A 219 -13.55 -14.39 0.94
C VAL A 219 -14.89 -13.68 0.97
N ASP A 220 -15.95 -14.42 1.28
CA ASP A 220 -17.27 -13.85 1.50
C ASP A 220 -17.29 -13.00 2.79
N GLY A 221 -17.65 -11.73 2.65
CA GLY A 221 -17.73 -10.80 3.77
C GLY A 221 -17.65 -9.33 3.36
N ARG A 222 -17.64 -8.45 4.36
CA ARG A 222 -17.49 -7.00 4.17
C ARG A 222 -16.13 -6.55 4.68
N ARG A 223 -15.43 -5.70 3.92
CA ARG A 223 -14.16 -5.14 4.41
C ARG A 223 -14.41 -4.30 5.66
N ILE A 224 -13.57 -4.46 6.67
CA ILE A 224 -13.75 -3.82 7.98
C ILE A 224 -13.69 -2.29 7.87
N ILE A 225 -12.94 -1.76 6.89
CA ILE A 225 -12.89 -0.32 6.60
C ILE A 225 -14.24 0.25 6.14
N ASP A 226 -15.10 -0.56 5.53
CA ASP A 226 -16.38 -0.13 4.98
C ASP A 226 -17.52 -0.24 6.02
N LEU A 227 -17.23 -0.74 7.24
CA LEU A 227 -18.19 -0.85 8.33
C LEU A 227 -18.34 0.50 9.05
N ALA A 228 -19.56 0.76 9.55
CA ALA A 228 -19.90 1.95 10.33
C ALA A 228 -20.25 1.60 11.79
N ASP A 229 -20.16 2.60 12.66
CA ASP A 229 -20.67 2.57 14.04
C ASP A 229 -20.31 1.29 14.83
N GLY A 230 -21.30 0.66 15.46
CA GLY A 230 -21.11 -0.55 16.26
C GLY A 230 -20.53 -1.72 15.47
N GLU A 231 -20.88 -1.85 14.18
CA GLU A 231 -20.30 -2.89 13.32
C GLU A 231 -18.80 -2.67 13.09
N ALA A 232 -18.35 -1.41 12.98
CA ALA A 232 -16.94 -1.09 12.85
C ALA A 232 -16.15 -1.48 14.10
N VAL A 233 -16.73 -1.27 15.29
CA VAL A 233 -16.12 -1.68 16.57
C VAL A 233 -16.03 -3.21 16.66
N THR A 234 -17.12 -3.92 16.36
CA THR A 234 -17.13 -5.39 16.32
C THR A 234 -16.13 -5.94 15.32
N GLY A 235 -16.14 -5.43 14.08
CA GLY A 235 -15.18 -5.82 13.04
C GLY A 235 -13.74 -5.58 13.47
N THR A 236 -13.46 -4.44 14.12
CA THR A 236 -12.13 -4.11 14.64
C THR A 236 -11.70 -5.06 15.76
N ALA A 237 -12.61 -5.46 16.66
CA ALA A 237 -12.32 -6.49 17.65
C ALA A 237 -12.01 -7.86 16.99
N ARG A 238 -12.78 -8.24 15.97
CA ARG A 238 -12.52 -9.47 15.21
C ARG A 238 -11.18 -9.42 14.48
N LEU A 239 -10.78 -8.26 13.97
CA LEU A 239 -9.44 -8.07 13.38
C LEU A 239 -8.34 -8.32 14.41
N GLY A 240 -8.48 -7.80 15.64
CA GLY A 240 -7.54 -8.05 16.73
C GLY A 240 -7.44 -9.52 17.08
N THR A 241 -8.57 -10.21 17.20
CA THR A 241 -8.62 -11.66 17.46
C THR A 241 -7.98 -12.46 16.32
N ALA A 242 -8.28 -12.12 15.07
CA ALA A 242 -7.70 -12.78 13.89
C ALA A 242 -6.18 -12.58 13.81
N LEU A 243 -5.68 -11.38 14.13
CA LEU A 243 -4.23 -11.13 14.19
C LEU A 243 -3.55 -11.94 15.30
N ALA A 244 -4.17 -12.06 16.48
CA ALA A 244 -3.63 -12.88 17.55
C ALA A 244 -3.53 -14.35 17.17
N THR A 245 -4.54 -14.89 16.45
CA THR A 245 -4.45 -16.24 15.86
C THR A 245 -3.39 -16.28 14.75
N PHE A 246 -3.26 -15.25 13.92
CA PHE A 246 -2.24 -15.18 12.88
C PHE A 246 -0.82 -15.28 13.44
N HIS A 247 -0.55 -14.61 14.57
CA HIS A 247 0.75 -14.66 15.24
C HIS A 247 1.10 -16.04 15.80
N THR A 248 0.15 -16.99 15.90
CA THR A 248 0.46 -18.37 16.31
C THR A 248 0.83 -19.29 15.16
N LEU A 249 0.68 -18.83 13.92
CA LEU A 249 1.03 -19.62 12.75
C LEU A 249 2.54 -19.79 12.66
N ALA A 250 2.98 -21.00 12.31
CA ALA A 250 4.37 -21.27 12.03
C ALA A 250 4.81 -20.44 10.80
N PRO A 251 5.83 -19.58 10.94
CA PRO A 251 6.28 -18.75 9.85
C PRO A 251 6.96 -19.61 8.77
N PRO A 252 6.66 -19.38 7.48
CA PRO A 252 7.41 -20.03 6.40
C PRO A 252 8.93 -19.66 6.47
N PRO A 253 9.85 -20.57 6.10
CA PRO A 253 11.29 -20.33 6.24
C PRO A 253 11.83 -19.13 5.45
N GLU A 254 11.17 -18.77 4.35
CA GLU A 254 11.58 -17.71 3.42
C GLU A 254 11.18 -16.30 3.91
N VAL A 255 10.55 -16.17 5.08
CA VAL A 255 9.99 -14.91 5.56
C VAL A 255 11.09 -13.99 6.12
N PRO A 256 11.21 -12.74 5.62
CA PRO A 256 12.25 -11.82 6.07
C PRO A 256 11.97 -11.32 7.49
N ARG A 257 13.01 -10.87 8.20
CA ARG A 257 12.85 -10.15 9.46
C ARG A 257 12.18 -8.79 9.26
N PHE A 258 11.39 -8.36 10.23
CA PHE A 258 10.83 -7.03 10.32
C PHE A 258 11.94 -6.04 10.64
N THR A 259 12.21 -5.09 9.73
CA THR A 259 13.31 -4.12 9.88
C THR A 259 12.84 -2.67 9.99
N ARG A 260 11.54 -2.39 9.79
CA ARG A 260 11.04 -1.00 9.64
C ARG A 260 11.22 -0.12 10.88
N HIS A 261 11.29 -0.72 12.05
CA HIS A 261 11.55 -0.03 13.31
C HIS A 261 13.01 -0.15 13.76
N GLU A 262 13.89 -0.80 12.98
CA GLU A 262 15.30 -0.89 13.35
C GLU A 262 16.00 0.48 13.26
N PRO A 263 17.06 0.71 14.08
CA PRO A 263 17.80 1.96 14.14
C PRO A 263 18.12 2.62 12.79
N PRO A 264 18.63 1.90 11.75
CA PRO A 264 18.95 2.53 10.47
C PRO A 264 17.71 3.07 9.76
N ARG A 265 16.56 2.40 9.89
CA ARG A 265 15.31 2.81 9.24
C ARG A 265 14.68 4.02 9.91
N LEU A 266 14.76 4.11 11.24
CA LEU A 266 14.31 5.28 12.00
C LEU A 266 15.14 6.52 11.64
N ALA A 267 16.47 6.35 11.59
CA ALA A 267 17.37 7.42 11.17
C ALA A 267 17.13 7.87 9.72
N ASP A 268 16.88 6.92 8.80
CA ASP A 268 16.49 7.23 7.41
C ASP A 268 15.17 8.00 7.32
N ALA A 269 14.19 7.65 8.15
CA ALA A 269 12.91 8.33 8.21
C ALA A 269 13.07 9.80 8.66
N ALA A 270 13.83 10.04 9.73
CA ALA A 270 14.12 11.39 10.20
C ALA A 270 14.89 12.21 9.15
N ARG A 271 15.94 11.64 8.53
CA ARG A 271 16.68 12.30 7.42
C ARG A 271 15.81 12.62 6.22
N LEU A 272 14.84 11.76 5.89
CA LEU A 272 13.86 12.06 4.85
C LEU A 272 13.01 13.27 5.24
N LEU A 273 12.46 13.30 6.45
CA LEU A 273 11.62 14.40 6.92
C LEU A 273 12.40 15.72 7.03
N ALA A 274 13.62 15.69 7.55
CA ALA A 274 14.47 16.89 7.66
C ALA A 274 14.76 17.53 6.31
N ARG A 275 15.03 16.71 5.28
CA ARG A 275 15.27 17.22 3.91
C ARG A 275 14.00 17.64 3.20
N ALA A 276 12.95 16.81 3.26
CA ALA A 276 11.72 17.03 2.50
C ALA A 276 10.79 18.07 3.14
N CYS A 277 10.82 18.20 4.47
CA CYS A 277 9.96 19.05 5.28
C CYS A 277 10.78 19.79 6.36
N PRO A 278 11.65 20.74 6.01
CA PRO A 278 12.60 21.37 6.96
C PRO A 278 11.95 21.93 8.23
N ARG A 279 10.69 22.42 8.14
CA ARG A 279 9.89 22.90 9.28
C ARG A 279 9.82 21.92 10.46
N VAL A 280 9.79 20.62 10.19
CA VAL A 280 9.68 19.56 11.21
C VAL A 280 10.98 18.75 11.36
N GLY A 281 12.06 19.15 10.69
CA GLY A 281 13.30 18.38 10.63
C GLY A 281 13.92 18.14 11.99
N ARG A 282 14.13 19.21 12.76
CA ARG A 282 14.67 19.11 14.13
C ARG A 282 13.81 18.23 15.04
N GLN A 283 12.49 18.32 14.92
CA GLN A 283 11.56 17.50 15.71
C GLN A 283 11.65 16.02 15.33
N ALA A 284 11.75 15.72 14.03
CA ALA A 284 11.91 14.35 13.54
C ALA A 284 13.25 13.74 13.98
N GLU A 285 14.33 14.51 13.96
CA GLU A 285 15.65 14.09 14.44
C GLU A 285 15.65 13.84 15.95
N ALA A 286 15.09 14.75 16.74
CA ALA A 286 14.95 14.57 18.19
C ALA A 286 14.13 13.31 18.54
N LEU A 287 13.01 13.08 17.85
CA LEU A 287 12.20 11.87 18.03
C LEU A 287 12.98 10.60 17.67
N ALA A 288 13.72 10.61 16.55
CA ALA A 288 14.54 9.46 16.17
C ALA A 288 15.63 9.19 17.22
N THR A 289 16.35 10.21 17.71
CA THR A 289 17.33 10.04 18.78
C THR A 289 16.70 9.41 20.02
N GLU A 290 15.50 9.84 20.41
CA GLU A 290 14.84 9.27 21.58
C GLU A 290 14.36 7.83 21.36
N LEU A 291 13.85 7.51 20.17
CA LEU A 291 13.50 6.13 19.80
C LEU A 291 14.73 5.22 19.82
N LEU A 292 15.85 5.70 19.27
CA LEU A 292 17.13 4.98 19.23
C LEU A 292 17.67 4.72 20.64
N ARG A 293 17.62 5.73 21.52
CA ARG A 293 18.05 5.62 22.92
C ARG A 293 17.25 4.57 23.70
N ARG A 294 15.97 4.40 23.36
CA ARG A 294 15.06 3.43 23.99
C ARG A 294 14.88 2.13 23.21
N PHE A 295 15.66 1.93 22.15
CA PHE A 295 15.55 0.72 21.34
C PHE A 295 16.08 -0.48 22.13
N GLU A 296 15.20 -1.43 22.39
CA GLU A 296 15.51 -2.69 23.05
C GLU A 296 15.04 -3.82 22.12
N PRO A 297 15.96 -4.67 21.61
CA PRO A 297 15.56 -5.88 20.91
C PRO A 297 14.74 -6.77 21.84
N SER A 298 13.62 -7.30 21.35
CA SER A 298 12.85 -8.27 22.13
C SER A 298 13.67 -9.53 22.41
N ALA A 299 13.58 -10.00 23.66
CA ALA A 299 14.14 -11.29 24.08
C ALA A 299 13.20 -12.47 23.76
N GLU A 300 11.93 -12.19 23.44
CA GLU A 300 10.96 -13.23 23.09
C GLU A 300 11.18 -13.74 21.66
N PRO A 301 10.85 -15.01 21.37
CA PRO A 301 10.89 -15.53 20.02
C PRO A 301 10.02 -14.70 19.05
N PRO A 302 10.50 -14.40 17.83
CA PRO A 302 9.70 -13.66 16.86
C PRO A 302 8.50 -14.49 16.40
N VAL A 303 7.39 -13.81 16.13
CA VAL A 303 6.18 -14.40 15.56
C VAL A 303 6.07 -14.10 14.07
N CYS A 304 5.15 -14.80 13.40
CA CYS A 304 4.76 -14.50 12.03
C CYS A 304 3.90 -13.22 12.01
N LEU A 305 4.49 -12.08 11.63
CA LEU A 305 3.79 -10.80 11.50
C LEU A 305 3.14 -10.68 10.12
N HIS A 306 1.92 -10.17 10.08
CA HIS A 306 1.22 -9.81 8.85
C HIS A 306 1.93 -8.63 8.14
N GLY A 307 2.41 -7.65 8.91
CA GLY A 307 3.23 -6.54 8.41
C GLY A 307 2.46 -5.41 7.71
N ASP A 308 1.19 -5.58 7.35
CA ASP A 308 0.33 -4.49 6.85
C ASP A 308 -1.08 -4.51 7.47
N VAL A 309 -1.14 -4.68 8.80
CA VAL A 309 -2.43 -4.79 9.50
C VAL A 309 -3.19 -3.47 9.47
N HIS A 310 -4.33 -3.47 8.78
CA HIS A 310 -5.27 -2.36 8.80
C HIS A 310 -6.66 -2.79 8.30
N ALA A 311 -7.68 -2.00 8.59
CA ALA A 311 -9.08 -2.32 8.27
C ALA A 311 -9.37 -2.58 6.76
N LYS A 312 -8.52 -2.10 5.83
CA LYS A 312 -8.67 -2.43 4.38
C LYS A 312 -8.22 -3.84 4.01
N ASN A 313 -7.38 -4.46 4.85
CA ASN A 313 -6.83 -5.80 4.69
C ASN A 313 -7.54 -6.82 5.62
N GLY A 314 -8.57 -6.37 6.34
CA GLY A 314 -9.44 -7.21 7.14
C GLY A 314 -10.83 -7.29 6.51
N ILE A 315 -11.39 -8.49 6.44
CA ILE A 315 -12.76 -8.75 5.98
C ILE A 315 -13.52 -9.39 7.13
N LEU A 316 -14.64 -8.81 7.55
CA LEU A 316 -15.56 -9.45 8.47
C LEU A 316 -16.32 -10.54 7.71
N ALA A 317 -16.00 -11.80 8.02
CA ALA A 317 -16.52 -13.00 7.37
C ALA A 317 -17.31 -13.81 8.40
N GLY A 318 -18.63 -13.58 8.47
CA GLY A 318 -19.47 -14.13 9.53
C GLY A 318 -19.00 -13.69 10.91
N ASN A 319 -18.66 -14.65 11.78
CA ASN A 319 -18.23 -14.39 13.16
C ASN A 319 -16.70 -14.27 13.35
N ARG A 320 -15.93 -14.32 12.26
CA ARG A 320 -14.47 -14.23 12.24
C ARG A 320 -14.00 -13.09 11.33
N ALA A 321 -12.70 -12.79 11.35
CA ALA A 321 -12.10 -11.90 10.36
C ALA A 321 -11.15 -12.68 9.45
N ALA A 322 -11.18 -12.36 8.16
CA ALA A 322 -10.18 -12.79 7.22
C ALA A 322 -9.09 -11.74 7.07
N LEU A 323 -7.84 -12.18 6.97
CA LEU A 323 -6.70 -11.34 6.62
C LEU A 323 -6.31 -11.57 5.16
N VAL A 324 -6.08 -10.48 4.44
CA VAL A 324 -5.66 -10.48 3.03
C VAL A 324 -4.43 -9.59 2.83
N ASP A 325 -3.76 -9.76 1.69
CA ASP A 325 -2.54 -9.04 1.32
C ASP A 325 -1.32 -9.38 2.21
N LEU A 326 -0.81 -10.60 2.06
CA LEU A 326 0.34 -11.13 2.80
C LEU A 326 1.70 -10.70 2.19
N ASP A 327 1.74 -9.68 1.33
CA ASP A 327 2.96 -9.23 0.64
C ASP A 327 4.04 -8.69 1.58
N LYS A 328 3.64 -8.26 2.79
CA LYS A 328 4.55 -7.69 3.81
C LYS A 328 4.79 -8.62 4.98
N LEU A 329 4.49 -9.90 4.82
CA LEU A 329 4.74 -10.92 5.82
C LEU A 329 6.21 -10.85 6.27
N CYS A 330 6.43 -10.86 7.58
CA CYS A 330 7.76 -10.79 8.15
C CYS A 330 7.82 -11.44 9.54
N LEU A 331 9.03 -11.66 10.04
CA LEU A 331 9.29 -12.17 11.38
C LEU A 331 9.62 -11.02 12.33
N GLY A 332 8.96 -10.93 13.48
CA GLY A 332 9.29 -9.92 14.47
C GLY A 332 8.45 -9.99 15.74
N GLU A 333 8.57 -8.96 16.57
CA GLU A 333 7.80 -8.84 17.80
C GLU A 333 6.33 -8.53 17.50
N PRO A 334 5.36 -9.15 18.18
CA PRO A 334 3.93 -8.86 17.99
C PRO A 334 3.62 -7.37 18.04
N ALA A 335 4.27 -6.63 18.96
CA ALA A 335 4.09 -5.20 19.14
C ALA A 335 4.33 -4.36 17.88
N ALA A 336 5.11 -4.84 16.90
CA ALA A 336 5.30 -4.15 15.64
C ALA A 336 4.00 -4.07 14.81
N ASP A 337 3.21 -5.14 14.72
CA ASP A 337 1.93 -5.12 14.00
C ASP A 337 0.86 -4.34 14.77
N LEU A 338 0.79 -4.53 16.11
CA LEU A 338 -0.15 -3.78 16.94
C LEU A 338 0.16 -2.27 16.89
N GLY A 339 1.42 -1.88 17.06
CA GLY A 339 1.85 -0.49 17.00
C GLY A 339 1.65 0.14 15.63
N SER A 340 1.83 -0.62 14.55
CA SER A 340 1.54 -0.14 13.19
C SER A 340 0.05 0.17 13.03
N TYR A 341 -0.84 -0.69 13.52
CA TYR A 341 -2.28 -0.46 13.49
C TYR A 341 -2.70 0.74 14.35
N LEU A 342 -2.22 0.84 15.59
CA LEU A 342 -2.51 1.97 16.49
C LEU A 342 -2.00 3.29 15.90
N SER A 343 -0.81 3.30 15.30
CA SER A 343 -0.28 4.49 14.63
C SER A 343 -1.16 4.97 13.48
N LEU A 344 -1.84 4.04 12.79
CA LEU A 344 -2.78 4.38 11.73
C LEU A 344 -4.04 5.04 12.30
N LEU A 345 -4.60 4.52 13.40
CA LEU A 345 -5.77 5.14 14.05
C LEU A 345 -5.46 6.56 14.53
N ARG A 346 -4.32 6.74 15.20
CA ARG A 346 -3.83 8.06 15.64
C ARG A 346 -3.59 8.98 14.45
N TYR A 347 -2.99 8.48 13.37
CA TYR A 347 -2.81 9.23 12.14
C TYR A 347 -4.15 9.72 11.56
N GLU A 348 -5.14 8.84 11.38
CA GLU A 348 -6.44 9.20 10.82
C GLU A 348 -7.15 10.24 11.72
N HIS A 349 -7.03 10.10 13.04
CA HIS A 349 -7.54 11.12 13.97
C HIS A 349 -6.85 12.47 13.80
N LEU A 350 -5.52 12.49 13.83
CA LEU A 350 -4.73 13.71 13.76
C LEU A 350 -4.87 14.44 12.43
N VAL A 351 -5.21 13.75 11.33
CA VAL A 351 -5.50 14.40 10.03
C VAL A 351 -6.98 14.71 9.80
N GLY A 352 -7.84 14.43 10.79
CA GLY A 352 -9.28 14.73 10.76
C GLY A 352 -10.15 13.70 10.07
N GLY A 353 -9.61 12.52 9.73
CA GLY A 353 -10.35 11.40 9.17
C GLY A 353 -11.10 10.56 10.22
N LEU A 354 -10.81 10.75 11.51
CA LEU A 354 -11.45 10.02 12.60
C LEU A 354 -11.68 10.90 13.84
N GLY A 355 -12.87 10.81 14.44
CA GLY A 355 -13.17 11.46 15.72
C GLY A 355 -12.38 10.82 16.87
N ALA A 356 -12.01 11.61 17.89
CA ALA A 356 -11.19 11.13 19.02
C ALA A 356 -11.85 9.98 19.80
N ALA A 357 -13.17 10.02 19.98
CA ALA A 357 -13.90 8.94 20.64
C ALA A 357 -13.89 7.64 19.81
N THR A 358 -14.06 7.75 18.49
CA THR A 358 -14.01 6.60 17.57
C THR A 358 -12.61 6.00 17.47
N GLU A 359 -11.57 6.84 17.47
CA GLU A 359 -10.17 6.43 17.52
C GLU A 359 -9.91 5.55 18.75
N ARG A 360 -10.24 6.06 19.95
CA ARG A 360 -10.11 5.30 21.20
C ARG A 360 -10.93 4.02 21.20
N ALA A 361 -12.21 4.09 20.79
CA ALA A 361 -13.08 2.92 20.75
C ALA A 361 -12.52 1.81 19.84
N ARG A 362 -11.97 2.16 18.67
CA ARG A 362 -11.34 1.20 17.75
C ARG A 362 -10.02 0.66 18.29
N ALA A 363 -9.19 1.50 18.90
CA ALA A 363 -7.95 1.07 19.54
C ALA A 363 -8.24 0.05 20.67
N THR A 364 -9.17 0.39 21.57
CA THR A 364 -9.61 -0.51 22.65
C THR A 364 -10.19 -1.81 22.08
N ALA A 365 -11.11 -1.74 21.13
CA ALA A 365 -11.72 -2.93 20.54
C ALA A 365 -10.68 -3.87 19.91
N PHE A 366 -9.72 -3.32 19.16
CA PHE A 366 -8.64 -4.10 18.55
C PHE A 366 -7.78 -4.81 19.59
N LEU A 367 -7.31 -4.07 20.61
CA LEU A 367 -6.46 -4.62 21.67
C LEU A 367 -7.21 -5.64 22.53
N THR A 368 -8.47 -5.38 22.89
CA THR A 368 -9.33 -6.34 23.59
C THR A 368 -9.56 -7.60 22.75
N GLY A 369 -9.75 -7.46 21.44
CA GLY A 369 -9.86 -8.58 20.52
C GLY A 369 -8.60 -9.45 20.49
N TYR A 370 -7.43 -8.82 20.46
CA TYR A 370 -6.14 -9.50 20.48
C TYR A 370 -5.91 -10.24 21.82
N ALA A 371 -6.17 -9.55 22.93
CA ALA A 371 -5.98 -10.05 24.31
C ALA A 371 -6.79 -11.31 24.64
N ARG A 372 -7.86 -11.61 23.88
CA ARG A 372 -8.65 -12.84 24.05
C ARG A 372 -7.90 -14.12 23.65
N ARG A 373 -6.81 -14.00 22.90
CA ARG A 373 -6.11 -15.13 22.28
C ARG A 373 -4.62 -15.16 22.61
N GLN A 374 -4.01 -14.00 22.76
CA GLN A 374 -2.59 -13.83 23.07
C GLN A 374 -2.41 -12.72 24.12
N PRO A 375 -1.42 -12.82 25.02
CA PRO A 375 -1.11 -11.74 25.93
C PRO A 375 -0.73 -10.47 25.15
N LEU A 376 -1.13 -9.31 25.66
CA LEU A 376 -0.70 -8.05 25.06
C LEU A 376 0.79 -7.83 25.34
N PRO A 377 1.53 -7.25 24.38
CA PRO A 377 2.88 -6.74 24.65
C PRO A 377 2.86 -5.74 25.80
N THR A 378 4.01 -5.55 26.45
CA THR A 378 4.14 -4.56 27.52
C THR A 378 3.74 -3.16 27.04
N PRO A 379 3.17 -2.30 27.90
CA PRO A 379 2.85 -0.92 27.54
C PRO A 379 4.04 -0.18 26.92
N ARG A 380 5.25 -0.40 27.47
CA ARG A 380 6.50 0.16 26.96
C ARG A 380 6.74 -0.22 25.49
N ALA A 381 6.69 -1.51 25.16
CA ALA A 381 6.90 -2.00 23.80
C ALA A 381 5.82 -1.50 22.83
N LEU A 382 4.56 -1.52 23.26
CA LEU A 382 3.43 -1.05 22.45
C LEU A 382 3.54 0.45 22.13
N HIS A 383 3.84 1.28 23.13
CA HIS A 383 4.05 2.71 22.93
C HIS A 383 5.27 3.00 22.05
N TRP A 384 6.38 2.28 22.27
CA TRP A 384 7.59 2.45 21.46
C TRP A 384 7.34 2.11 20.00
N HIS A 385 6.72 0.95 19.71
CA HIS A 385 6.40 0.55 18.33
C HIS A 385 5.36 1.45 17.67
N THR A 386 4.39 1.97 18.43
CA THR A 386 3.42 2.94 17.91
C THR A 386 4.11 4.26 17.53
N ALA A 387 5.02 4.76 18.38
CA ALA A 387 5.82 5.96 18.09
C ALA A 387 6.78 5.76 16.91
N ALA A 388 7.44 4.61 16.84
CA ALA A 388 8.29 4.22 15.72
C ALA A 388 7.51 4.17 14.40
N ALA A 389 6.29 3.61 14.41
CA ALA A 389 5.43 3.56 13.23
C ALA A 389 4.90 4.94 12.81
N LEU A 390 4.57 5.83 13.77
CA LEU A 390 4.22 7.23 13.47
C LEU A 390 5.34 7.94 12.69
N LEU A 391 6.61 7.75 13.08
CA LEU A 391 7.77 8.30 12.38
C LEU A 391 8.03 7.58 11.05
N ALA A 392 8.32 6.28 11.11
CA ALA A 392 8.87 5.52 9.98
C ALA A 392 7.83 5.16 8.93
N GLU A 393 6.56 5.06 9.31
CA GLU A 393 5.47 4.71 8.40
C GLU A 393 4.58 5.91 8.10
N GLN A 394 3.94 6.52 9.10
CA GLN A 394 2.88 7.50 8.86
C GLN A 394 3.43 8.82 8.33
N ALA A 395 4.43 9.40 9.00
CA ALA A 395 5.07 10.64 8.57
C ALA A 395 5.81 10.45 7.23
N THR A 396 6.57 9.35 7.05
CA THR A 396 7.22 9.10 5.75
C THR A 396 6.20 8.86 4.63
N ARG A 397 5.06 8.22 4.91
CA ARG A 397 3.97 8.01 3.95
C ARG A 397 3.33 9.33 3.53
N ALA A 398 3.18 10.29 4.43
CA ALA A 398 2.70 11.63 4.11
C ALA A 398 3.58 12.30 3.04
N VAL A 399 4.91 12.16 3.14
CA VAL A 399 5.86 12.64 2.13
C VAL A 399 5.82 11.78 0.86
N ARG A 400 5.94 10.45 0.99
CA ARG A 400 6.02 9.52 -0.15
C ARG A 400 4.77 9.51 -1.02
N GLN A 401 3.63 9.89 -0.47
CA GLN A 401 2.37 9.99 -1.21
C GLN A 401 1.90 11.44 -1.37
N ILE A 402 2.70 12.42 -0.93
CA ILE A 402 2.41 13.85 -0.98
C ILE A 402 0.97 14.13 -0.54
N ARG A 403 0.67 13.82 0.73
CA ARG A 403 -0.68 13.98 1.31
C ARG A 403 -0.79 15.36 1.96
N PRO A 404 -1.42 16.37 1.34
CA PRO A 404 -1.33 17.74 1.82
C PRO A 404 -1.85 17.93 3.25
N ALA A 405 -2.99 17.33 3.58
CA ALA A 405 -3.58 17.38 4.93
C ALA A 405 -2.64 16.79 6.00
N ALA A 406 -1.93 15.70 5.67
CA ALA A 406 -0.97 15.09 6.59
C ALA A 406 0.35 15.86 6.67
N LEU A 407 0.85 16.37 5.55
CA LEU A 407 2.05 17.21 5.50
C LEU A 407 1.90 18.48 6.34
N ALA A 408 0.71 19.07 6.32
CA ALA A 408 0.37 20.24 7.14
C ALA A 408 0.41 19.94 8.65
N ARG A 409 0.18 18.68 9.06
CA ARG A 409 0.06 18.25 10.46
C ARG A 409 1.20 17.32 10.91
N LEU A 410 2.34 17.32 10.21
CA LEU A 410 3.49 16.48 10.59
C LEU A 410 4.02 16.78 11.99
N ASP A 411 4.00 18.04 12.40
CA ASP A 411 4.37 18.48 13.75
C ASP A 411 3.49 17.83 14.83
N LEU A 412 2.18 17.73 14.58
CA LEU A 412 1.25 17.05 15.48
C LEU A 412 1.53 15.54 15.54
N LEU A 413 1.75 14.89 14.39
CA LEU A 413 2.09 13.47 14.32
C LEU A 413 3.37 13.13 15.09
N LEU A 414 4.42 13.94 14.92
CA LEU A 414 5.70 13.75 15.60
C LEU A 414 5.58 14.07 17.09
N GLY A 415 4.85 15.11 17.48
CA GLY A 415 4.62 15.47 18.87
C GLY A 415 3.81 14.40 19.61
N ASP A 416 2.88 13.77 18.90
CA ASP A 416 2.08 12.67 19.40
C ASP A 416 2.87 11.37 19.60
N ALA A 417 3.88 11.13 18.76
CA ALA A 417 4.86 10.06 18.96
C ALA A 417 5.77 10.35 20.17
N SER A 418 6.23 11.59 20.34
CA SER A 418 7.03 11.98 21.52
C SER A 418 6.27 11.80 22.83
N ARG A 419 4.96 12.10 22.88
CA ARG A 419 4.13 11.90 24.07
C ARG A 419 4.02 10.43 24.49
N LEU A 420 3.84 9.51 23.54
CA LEU A 420 3.82 8.08 23.81
C LEU A 420 5.11 7.60 24.51
N LEU A 421 6.25 8.16 24.13
CA LEU A 421 7.51 7.86 24.79
C LEU A 421 7.60 8.49 26.18
N ALA A 422 7.03 9.67 26.40
CA ALA A 422 7.02 10.31 27.72
C ALA A 422 6.15 9.55 28.74
N ASP A 423 5.02 8.99 28.29
CA ASP A 423 4.09 8.26 29.16
C ASP A 423 4.71 6.97 29.74
N ASN A 424 5.71 6.39 29.04
CA ASN A 424 6.52 5.26 29.53
C ASN A 424 7.46 5.58 30.71
N VAL A 425 7.57 6.86 31.12
CA VAL A 425 8.38 7.27 32.28
C VAL A 425 7.51 7.39 33.55
N ARG A 426 6.18 7.36 33.40
CA ARG A 426 5.21 7.57 34.50
C ARG A 426 4.46 6.30 34.93
N ALA A 427 4.64 5.20 34.20
CA ALA A 427 4.15 3.86 34.51
C ALA A 427 5.36 2.96 34.81
#